data_AF-A0A550JD03-F1
#
_entry.id   AF-A0A550JD03-F1
#
_cell.length_a   1.000
_cell.length_b   1.000
_cell.length_c   1.000
_cell.angle_alpha   90.00
_cell.angle_beta   90.00
_cell.angle_gamma   90.00
#
_symmetry.space_group_name_H-M   'P 1'
#
loop_
_entity.id
_entity.type
_entity.pdbx_description
1 polymer ?
#
loop_
_entity_poly.entity_id
_entity_poly.type
_entity_poly.pdbx_seq_one_letter_code
_entity_poly.pdbx_strand_id
1 'polypeptide(L)'
;MTETVNSEILKNDNEVCADKGIPEIGKIISSMPKETLKSLLYLAAGKHDSNTKLFKRPIVINNNDISELNDLVQQKLTQHQTPVSLVNVAISYKANRSVSFGTWKEFEQYKWNIPDVVEHINIKWDFFVKWPTYAIPQRHTLSVKIVSKLNPMQMMQALFSKDPDEMEDIELNLAPVVCRVDFIDHLLSEELINIVKKWVEARREPDFITTRNSFLKKNKTSIARAIHHSIPVEGVI
;
A
#
# COMPACT_ATOMS: atom_id res chain seq x y z
N MET A 1 33.39 29.47 -51.60
CA MET A 1 32.09 29.23 -52.27
C MET A 1 31.89 27.72 -52.28
N THR A 2 31.21 27.19 -51.27
CA THR A 2 29.76 26.88 -51.25
C THR A 2 29.49 25.66 -52.14
N GLU A 3 28.86 24.56 -51.72
CA GLU A 3 28.09 24.13 -50.56
C GLU A 3 28.04 22.59 -50.67
N THR A 4 28.12 21.84 -49.58
CA THR A 4 27.32 20.60 -49.49
C THR A 4 26.91 20.33 -48.05
N VAL A 5 25.59 20.47 -47.89
CA VAL A 5 24.69 20.25 -46.78
C VAL A 5 24.96 18.99 -45.95
N ASN A 6 25.10 19.22 -44.65
CA ASN A 6 24.56 18.47 -43.50
C ASN A 6 23.99 17.05 -43.76
N SER A 7 24.68 16.06 -43.21
CA SER A 7 24.08 14.83 -42.69
C SER A 7 24.70 14.48 -41.33
N GLU A 8 24.56 15.40 -40.38
CA GLU A 8 24.73 15.10 -38.96
C GLU A 8 23.36 14.75 -38.35
N ILE A 9 23.40 14.00 -37.25
CA ILE A 9 22.30 13.61 -36.37
C ILE A 9 21.55 12.34 -36.81
N LEU A 10 22.11 11.19 -36.42
CA LEU A 10 21.41 10.00 -35.88
C LEU A 10 22.44 8.88 -35.66
N LYS A 11 23.29 9.03 -34.64
CA LYS A 11 23.88 7.89 -33.94
C LYS A 11 23.41 7.99 -32.50
N ASN A 12 22.42 7.15 -32.18
CA ASN A 12 21.87 7.00 -30.85
C ASN A 12 22.96 6.49 -29.90
N ASP A 13 23.33 7.35 -28.96
CA ASP A 13 24.03 7.02 -27.72
C ASP A 13 23.09 6.23 -26.78
N ASN A 14 22.69 5.04 -27.19
CA ASN A 14 22.07 4.04 -26.30
C ASN A 14 23.09 2.97 -25.97
N GLU A 15 24.23 3.37 -25.40
CA GLU A 15 25.04 2.48 -24.58
C GLU A 15 24.39 2.43 -23.20
N VAL A 16 23.37 1.60 -23.07
CA VAL A 16 22.82 1.19 -21.77
C VAL A 16 23.95 0.49 -21.04
N CYS A 17 24.38 1.06 -19.92
CA CYS A 17 25.24 0.40 -18.94
C CYS A 17 24.60 -0.93 -18.52
N ALA A 18 24.92 -2.01 -19.22
CA ALA A 18 24.67 -3.36 -18.77
C ALA A 18 25.51 -3.57 -17.52
N ASP A 19 24.82 -3.61 -16.37
CA ASP A 19 25.38 -3.85 -15.05
C ASP A 19 26.18 -5.18 -15.05
N LYS A 20 27.51 -5.06 -15.14
CA LYS A 20 28.45 -6.18 -15.17
C LYS A 20 28.51 -6.95 -13.83
N GLY A 21 27.85 -6.48 -12.76
CA GLY A 21 27.91 -7.08 -11.43
C GLY A 21 27.05 -8.34 -11.23
N ILE A 22 25.88 -8.42 -11.88
CA ILE A 22 24.93 -9.53 -11.70
C ILE A 22 25.47 -10.89 -12.21
N PRO A 23 26.13 -11.00 -13.39
CA PRO A 23 26.62 -12.30 -13.88
C PRO A 23 27.81 -12.88 -13.09
N GLU A 24 28.60 -12.03 -12.42
CA GLU A 24 29.76 -12.47 -11.64
C GLU A 24 29.35 -13.06 -10.28
N ILE A 25 28.37 -12.43 -9.62
CA ILE A 25 27.76 -12.93 -8.38
C ILE A 25 27.11 -14.30 -8.61
N GLY A 26 26.43 -14.49 -9.75
CA GLY A 26 25.81 -15.78 -10.10
C GLY A 26 26.82 -16.93 -10.19
N LYS A 27 28.01 -16.69 -10.76
CA LYS A 27 29.10 -17.67 -10.79
C LYS A 27 29.65 -17.96 -9.40
N ILE A 28 29.84 -16.93 -8.58
CA ILE A 28 30.33 -17.07 -7.19
C ILE A 28 29.37 -17.93 -6.36
N ILE A 29 28.07 -17.63 -6.40
CA ILE A 29 27.01 -18.38 -5.72
C ILE A 29 27.01 -19.85 -6.15
N SER A 30 27.15 -20.12 -7.45
CA SER A 30 27.15 -21.49 -7.98
C SER A 30 28.36 -22.34 -7.55
N SER A 31 29.46 -21.70 -7.14
CA SER A 31 30.70 -22.38 -6.71
C SER A 31 30.77 -22.65 -5.20
N MET A 32 29.84 -22.12 -4.40
CA MET A 32 29.87 -22.26 -2.94
C MET A 32 29.36 -23.62 -2.45
N PRO A 33 29.94 -24.18 -1.38
CA PRO A 33 29.39 -25.35 -0.70
C PRO A 33 27.97 -25.09 -0.20
N LYS A 34 27.11 -26.13 -0.25
CA LYS A 34 25.70 -26.07 0.17
C LYS A 34 25.52 -25.54 1.60
N GLU A 35 26.43 -25.88 2.51
CA GLU A 35 26.36 -25.43 3.91
C GLU A 35 26.68 -23.94 4.04
N THR A 36 27.65 -23.41 3.29
CA THR A 36 27.95 -21.98 3.24
C THR A 36 26.79 -21.18 2.66
N LEU A 37 26.14 -21.73 1.62
CA LEU A 37 24.92 -21.16 1.05
C LEU A 37 23.77 -21.12 2.05
N LYS A 38 23.57 -22.19 2.83
CA LYS A 38 22.59 -22.20 3.92
C LYS A 38 22.93 -21.15 4.97
N SER A 39 24.18 -21.05 5.42
CA SER A 39 24.60 -20.04 6.41
C SER A 39 24.40 -18.62 5.89
N LEU A 40 24.72 -18.34 4.62
CA LEU A 40 24.43 -17.07 3.95
C LEU A 40 22.94 -16.79 3.84
N LEU A 41 22.15 -17.80 3.50
CA LEU A 41 20.69 -17.69 3.46
C LEU A 41 20.12 -17.38 4.85
N TYR A 42 20.61 -18.05 5.90
CA TYR A 42 20.20 -17.77 7.28
C TYR A 42 20.63 -16.36 7.74
N LEU A 43 21.82 -15.91 7.35
CA LEU A 43 22.29 -14.53 7.60
C LEU A 43 21.48 -13.48 6.85
N ALA A 44 21.14 -13.76 5.59
CA ALA A 44 20.41 -12.83 4.72
C ALA A 44 18.91 -12.78 5.02
N ALA A 45 18.32 -13.93 5.39
CA ALA A 45 16.93 -14.01 5.81
C ALA A 45 16.76 -13.42 7.21
N GLY A 46 17.71 -13.66 8.12
CA GLY A 46 17.55 -13.31 9.53
C GLY A 46 16.37 -14.04 10.18
N LYS A 47 16.31 -14.01 11.52
CA LYS A 47 15.08 -14.37 12.23
C LYS A 47 14.35 -13.06 12.52
N HIS A 48 13.60 -12.59 11.54
CA HIS A 48 12.75 -11.42 11.72
C HIS A 48 11.48 -11.84 12.45
N ASP A 49 11.20 -11.17 13.57
CA ASP A 49 9.89 -11.25 14.19
C ASP A 49 8.91 -10.39 13.37
N SER A 50 7.62 -10.72 13.43
CA SER A 50 6.60 -9.98 12.70
C SER A 50 5.56 -9.43 13.64
N ASN A 51 5.20 -8.16 13.48
CA ASN A 51 4.11 -7.51 14.20
C ASN A 51 3.06 -7.08 13.18
N THR A 52 1.84 -7.56 13.37
CA THR A 52 0.71 -7.28 12.49
C THR A 52 -0.36 -6.52 13.26
N LYS A 53 -0.79 -5.40 12.70
CA LYS A 53 -1.88 -4.57 13.21
C LYS A 53 -3.02 -4.47 12.21
N LEU A 54 -4.20 -4.86 12.67
CA LEU A 54 -5.45 -4.73 11.93
C LEU A 54 -6.14 -3.42 12.27
N PHE A 55 -6.57 -2.67 11.25
CA PHE A 55 -7.41 -1.50 11.40
C PHE A 55 -8.80 -1.82 10.84
N LYS A 56 -9.76 -2.04 11.75
CA LYS A 56 -11.15 -2.41 11.42
C LYS A 56 -11.97 -1.24 10.88
N ARG A 57 -11.44 -0.01 10.97
CA ARG A 57 -12.11 1.23 10.56
C ARG A 57 -12.02 1.40 9.03
N PRO A 58 -13.15 1.56 8.30
CA PRO A 58 -13.12 1.80 6.88
C PRO A 58 -12.66 3.23 6.59
N ILE A 59 -11.84 3.39 5.55
CA ILE A 59 -11.25 4.67 5.17
C ILE A 59 -11.50 4.97 3.69
N VAL A 60 -11.57 6.25 3.35
CA VAL A 60 -11.53 6.74 1.97
C VAL A 60 -10.14 7.28 1.70
N ILE A 61 -9.53 6.83 0.60
CA ILE A 61 -8.18 7.22 0.20
C ILE A 61 -8.16 7.67 -1.27
N ASN A 62 -7.25 8.59 -1.56
CA ASN A 62 -6.87 9.07 -2.87
C ASN A 62 -5.36 8.84 -3.09
N ASN A 63 -4.89 9.10 -4.31
CA ASN A 63 -3.46 8.98 -4.64
C ASN A 63 -2.55 9.85 -3.74
N ASN A 64 -3.01 11.06 -3.40
CA ASN A 64 -2.25 11.96 -2.53
C ASN A 64 -2.08 11.39 -1.12
N ASP A 65 -3.07 10.65 -0.60
CA ASP A 65 -3.00 10.04 0.73
C ASP A 65 -1.95 8.93 0.78
N ILE A 66 -1.76 8.19 -0.32
CA ILE A 66 -0.71 7.18 -0.48
C ILE A 66 0.67 7.84 -0.52
N SER A 67 0.77 8.98 -1.21
CA SER A 67 2.01 9.77 -1.29
C SER A 67 2.40 10.32 0.07
N GLU A 68 1.42 10.88 0.81
CA GLU A 68 1.60 11.34 2.19
C GLU A 68 2.08 10.21 3.12
N LEU A 69 1.51 8.99 2.99
CA LEU A 69 1.96 7.85 3.78
C LEU A 69 3.43 7.51 3.50
N ASN A 70 3.83 7.49 2.22
CA ASN A 70 5.21 7.25 1.84
C ASN A 70 6.15 8.32 2.43
N ASP A 71 5.77 9.60 2.37
CA ASP A 71 6.57 10.69 2.93
C ASP A 71 6.76 10.55 4.44
N LEU A 72 5.70 10.23 5.18
CA LEU A 72 5.77 9.99 6.63
C LEU A 72 6.71 8.83 6.98
N VAL A 73 6.65 7.73 6.22
CA VAL A 73 7.55 6.58 6.40
C VAL A 73 8.99 6.96 6.07
N GLN A 74 9.24 7.57 4.91
CA GLN A 74 10.59 7.95 4.47
C GLN A 74 11.24 8.97 5.41
N GLN A 75 10.46 9.94 5.93
CA GLN A 75 10.94 10.88 6.94
C GLN A 75 11.44 10.15 8.19
N LYS A 76 10.70 9.13 8.66
CA LYS A 76 11.11 8.32 9.81
C LYS A 76 12.34 7.46 9.50
N LEU A 77 12.42 6.87 8.32
CA LEU A 77 13.58 6.05 7.90
C LEU A 77 14.86 6.88 7.75
N THR A 78 14.73 8.13 7.30
CA THR A 78 15.87 9.07 7.15
C THR A 78 16.46 9.42 8.51
N GLN A 79 15.64 9.56 9.56
CA GLN A 79 16.12 9.80 10.92
C GLN A 79 16.99 8.66 11.46
N HIS A 80 16.72 7.43 11.03
CA HIS A 80 17.44 6.22 11.44
C HIS A 80 18.68 5.89 10.57
N GLN A 81 19.17 6.85 9.77
CA GLN A 81 20.34 6.70 8.89
C GLN A 81 20.28 5.46 7.97
N THR A 82 19.09 5.20 7.41
CA THR A 82 18.84 4.07 6.51
C THR A 82 19.47 4.35 5.14
N PRO A 83 20.50 3.61 4.69
CA PRO A 83 21.23 3.93 3.46
C PRO A 83 20.47 3.56 2.17
N VAL A 84 19.52 2.62 2.22
CA VAL A 84 18.75 2.16 1.06
C VAL A 84 17.34 1.74 1.47
N SER A 85 16.32 2.31 0.82
CA SER A 85 14.92 1.88 0.92
C SER A 85 14.36 1.63 -0.49
N LEU A 86 13.65 0.52 -0.65
CA LEU A 86 12.90 0.17 -1.85
C LEU A 86 11.41 0.23 -1.51
N VAL A 87 10.63 0.88 -2.36
CA VAL A 87 9.18 0.98 -2.19
C VAL A 87 8.50 0.35 -3.39
N ASN A 88 7.74 -0.71 -3.13
CA ASN A 88 6.94 -1.41 -4.11
C ASN A 88 5.48 -1.10 -3.86
N VAL A 89 4.73 -0.81 -4.92
CA VAL A 89 3.28 -0.62 -4.85
C VAL A 89 2.63 -1.57 -5.82
N ALA A 90 1.67 -2.37 -5.36
CA ALA A 90 0.87 -3.25 -6.20
C ALA A 90 -0.60 -2.91 -6.02
N ILE A 91 -1.29 -2.68 -7.14
CA ILE A 91 -2.72 -2.38 -7.17
C ILE A 91 -3.41 -3.42 -8.01
N SER A 92 -4.48 -3.98 -7.47
CA SER A 92 -5.29 -4.95 -8.17
C SER A 92 -6.73 -4.47 -8.28
N TYR A 93 -7.32 -4.81 -9.42
CA TYR A 93 -8.62 -4.37 -9.87
C TYR A 93 -9.55 -5.58 -10.03
N LYS A 94 -10.87 -5.32 -9.98
CA LYS A 94 -11.93 -6.34 -10.04
C LYS A 94 -11.89 -7.29 -11.24
N ALA A 95 -11.27 -6.90 -12.34
CA ALA A 95 -11.19 -7.70 -13.57
C ALA A 95 -9.96 -8.62 -13.63
N ASN A 96 -9.39 -9.04 -12.49
CA ASN A 96 -8.11 -9.77 -12.39
C ASN A 96 -6.94 -9.03 -13.09
N ARG A 97 -7.05 -7.71 -13.24
CA ARG A 97 -5.95 -6.87 -13.68
C ARG A 97 -5.18 -6.44 -12.44
N SER A 98 -3.86 -6.47 -12.52
CA SER A 98 -2.99 -5.90 -11.50
C SER A 98 -1.88 -5.10 -12.17
N VAL A 99 -1.44 -4.05 -11.49
CA VAL A 99 -0.30 -3.24 -11.87
C VAL A 99 0.63 -3.20 -10.66
N SER A 100 1.87 -3.61 -10.87
CA SER A 100 2.92 -3.58 -9.85
C SER A 100 4.02 -2.63 -10.28
N PHE A 101 4.42 -1.75 -9.36
CA PHE A 101 5.50 -0.80 -9.50
C PHE A 101 6.66 -1.27 -8.63
N GLY A 102 7.84 -1.46 -9.24
CA GLY A 102 9.04 -1.91 -8.54
C GLY A 102 9.79 -0.79 -7.85
N THR A 103 9.46 0.46 -8.17
CA THR A 103 10.02 1.64 -7.52
C THR A 103 8.96 2.72 -7.29
N TRP A 104 9.16 3.56 -6.28
CA TRP A 104 8.27 4.70 -6.00
C TRP A 104 8.14 5.66 -7.20
N LYS A 105 9.23 5.89 -7.93
CA LYS A 105 9.24 6.79 -9.09
C LYS A 105 8.30 6.30 -10.21
N GLU A 106 8.24 5.00 -10.43
CA GLU A 106 7.31 4.41 -11.41
C GLU A 106 5.85 4.66 -11.02
N PHE A 107 5.54 4.57 -9.72
CA PHE A 107 4.22 4.85 -9.19
C PHE A 107 3.83 6.33 -9.34
N GLU A 108 4.73 7.27 -9.04
CA GLU A 108 4.47 8.71 -9.17
C GLU A 108 4.24 9.15 -10.62
N GLN A 109 4.97 8.55 -11.57
CA GLN A 109 4.87 8.88 -12.99
C GLN A 109 3.64 8.25 -13.65
N TYR A 110 2.96 7.33 -12.97
CA TYR A 110 1.82 6.63 -13.50
C TYR A 110 0.58 7.53 -13.60
N LYS A 111 -0.08 7.51 -14.76
CA LYS A 111 -1.30 8.29 -14.99
C LYS A 111 -2.54 7.54 -14.53
N TRP A 112 -3.12 7.98 -13.42
CA TRP A 112 -4.28 7.36 -12.74
C TRP A 112 -5.63 7.48 -13.45
N ASN A 113 -5.68 7.67 -14.77
CA ASN A 113 -6.95 7.80 -15.50
C ASN A 113 -7.50 6.44 -15.94
N ILE A 114 -7.80 5.58 -14.98
CA ILE A 114 -8.28 4.22 -15.23
C ILE A 114 -9.70 4.09 -14.67
N PRO A 115 -10.68 3.68 -15.48
CA PRO A 115 -12.07 3.55 -15.04
C PRO A 115 -12.34 2.30 -14.17
N ASP A 116 -11.30 1.55 -13.81
CA ASP A 116 -11.43 0.28 -13.10
C ASP A 116 -11.56 0.48 -11.58
N VAL A 117 -12.39 -0.35 -10.94
CA VAL A 117 -12.56 -0.33 -9.48
C VAL A 117 -11.41 -1.10 -8.83
N VAL A 118 -10.66 -0.41 -7.97
CA VAL A 118 -9.59 -0.99 -7.14
C VAL A 118 -10.19 -1.93 -6.10
N GLU A 119 -9.65 -3.14 -6.00
CA GLU A 119 -10.02 -4.12 -4.96
C GLU A 119 -9.04 -4.11 -3.80
N HIS A 120 -7.75 -4.09 -4.11
CA HIS A 120 -6.71 -4.06 -3.10
C HIS A 120 -5.49 -3.25 -3.55
N ILE A 121 -4.87 -2.59 -2.58
CA ILE A 121 -3.60 -1.89 -2.72
C ILE A 121 -2.65 -2.52 -1.71
N ASN A 122 -1.46 -2.91 -2.15
CA ASN A 122 -0.38 -3.38 -1.30
C ASN A 122 0.82 -2.45 -1.48
N ILE A 123 1.25 -1.82 -0.40
CA ILE A 123 2.42 -0.96 -0.38
C ILE A 123 3.45 -1.60 0.53
N LYS A 124 4.65 -1.83 -0.01
CA LYS A 124 5.72 -2.53 0.69
C LYS A 124 6.99 -1.68 0.67
N TRP A 125 7.49 -1.34 1.84
CA TRP A 125 8.78 -0.71 2.05
C TRP A 125 9.77 -1.78 2.53
N ASP A 126 10.78 -2.07 1.72
CA ASP A 126 11.92 -2.93 2.07
C ASP A 126 13.14 -2.03 2.32
N PHE A 127 13.74 -2.09 3.51
CA PHE A 127 14.85 -1.20 3.86
C PHE A 127 15.85 -1.86 4.81
N PHE A 128 17.08 -1.32 4.85
CA PHE A 128 18.16 -1.84 5.71
C PHE A 128 18.51 -0.85 6.80
N VAL A 129 18.50 -1.28 8.06
CA VAL A 129 18.90 -0.45 9.20
C VAL A 129 20.20 -0.98 9.78
N LYS A 130 21.17 -0.08 10.01
CA LYS A 130 22.43 -0.43 10.68
C LYS A 130 22.30 -0.16 12.17
N TRP A 131 22.28 -1.23 12.95
CA TRP A 131 22.27 -1.17 14.40
C TRP A 131 23.70 -1.27 14.95
N PRO A 132 24.05 -0.58 16.06
CA PRO A 132 25.39 -0.68 16.67
C PRO A 132 25.77 -2.11 17.08
N THR A 133 24.76 -2.92 17.45
CA THR A 133 24.92 -4.30 17.92
C THR A 133 25.26 -5.29 16.79
N TYR A 134 24.99 -4.93 15.53
CA TYR A 134 25.16 -5.83 14.39
C TYR A 134 26.18 -5.24 13.39
N ALA A 135 27.14 -6.07 12.96
CA ALA A 135 28.15 -5.65 12.00
C ALA A 135 27.58 -5.33 10.61
N ILE A 136 26.48 -5.99 10.24
CA ILE A 136 25.84 -5.92 8.92
C ILE A 136 24.47 -5.25 9.05
N PRO A 137 24.09 -4.34 8.13
CA PRO A 137 22.75 -3.77 8.08
C PRO A 137 21.68 -4.87 7.97
N GLN A 138 20.63 -4.73 8.76
CA GLN A 138 19.57 -5.72 8.88
C GLN A 138 18.36 -5.31 8.07
N ARG A 139 17.82 -6.25 7.29
CA ARG A 139 16.64 -6.02 6.47
C ARG A 139 15.39 -5.94 7.34
N HIS A 140 14.59 -4.91 7.10
CA HIS A 140 13.28 -4.71 7.70
C HIS A 140 12.27 -4.50 6.57
N THR A 141 11.02 -4.89 6.83
CA THR A 141 9.94 -4.75 5.86
C THR A 141 8.71 -4.17 6.53
N LEU A 142 8.14 -3.10 5.95
CA LEU A 142 6.80 -2.61 6.28
C LEU A 142 5.88 -2.93 5.10
N SER A 143 4.73 -3.54 5.36
CA SER A 143 3.70 -3.86 4.39
C SER A 143 2.36 -3.30 4.84
N VAL A 144 1.73 -2.46 4.02
CA VAL A 144 0.38 -1.94 4.23
C VAL A 144 -0.52 -2.44 3.12
N LYS A 145 -1.50 -3.26 3.48
CA LYS A 145 -2.55 -3.76 2.59
C LYS A 145 -3.84 -3.01 2.88
N ILE A 146 -4.46 -2.48 1.83
CA ILE A 146 -5.75 -1.78 1.90
C ILE A 146 -6.73 -2.52 0.99
N VAL A 147 -7.93 -2.78 1.49
CA VAL A 147 -8.97 -3.55 0.80
C VAL A 147 -10.24 -2.71 0.67
N SER A 148 -10.82 -2.66 -0.54
CA SER A 148 -11.99 -1.81 -0.81
C SER A 148 -13.33 -2.47 -0.47
N LYS A 149 -13.42 -3.80 -0.57
CA LYS A 149 -14.65 -4.55 -0.29
C LYS A 149 -14.36 -5.75 0.58
N LEU A 150 -15.11 -5.86 1.67
CA LEU A 150 -15.17 -7.06 2.48
C LEU A 150 -16.06 -8.07 1.74
N ASN A 151 -15.57 -9.29 1.54
CA ASN A 151 -16.38 -10.34 0.93
C ASN A 151 -17.46 -10.77 1.94
N PRO A 152 -18.76 -10.57 1.67
CA PRO A 152 -19.83 -10.95 2.62
C PRO A 152 -19.81 -12.43 2.99
N MET A 153 -19.33 -13.29 2.06
CA MET A 153 -19.14 -14.71 2.34
C MET A 153 -18.07 -14.95 3.40
N GLN A 154 -16.94 -14.24 3.32
CA GLN A 154 -15.86 -14.34 4.32
C GLN A 154 -16.32 -13.79 5.68
N MET A 155 -17.14 -12.74 5.68
CA MET A 155 -17.73 -12.22 6.91
C MET A 155 -18.70 -13.23 7.54
N MET A 156 -19.49 -13.92 6.72
CA MET A 156 -20.37 -14.98 7.18
C MET A 156 -19.58 -16.17 7.73
N GLN A 157 -18.51 -16.57 7.05
CA GLN A 157 -17.59 -17.61 7.52
C GLN A 157 -16.99 -17.23 8.88
N ALA A 158 -16.53 -15.99 9.06
CA ALA A 158 -15.99 -15.50 10.34
C ALA A 158 -16.96 -15.70 11.53
N LEU A 159 -18.25 -15.49 11.29
CA LEU A 159 -19.29 -15.61 12.33
C LEU A 159 -19.59 -17.07 12.69
N PHE A 160 -19.30 -18.01 11.79
CA PHE A 160 -19.57 -19.44 11.98
C PHE A 160 -18.32 -20.26 12.30
N SER A 161 -17.12 -19.73 12.04
CA SER A 161 -15.86 -20.35 12.42
C SER A 161 -15.73 -20.41 13.95
N LYS A 162 -15.40 -21.60 14.45
CA LYS A 162 -15.06 -21.84 15.86
C LYS A 162 -13.59 -22.20 16.05
N ASP A 163 -12.88 -22.39 14.94
CA ASP A 163 -11.45 -22.67 14.94
C ASP A 163 -10.69 -21.34 15.08
N PRO A 164 -9.86 -21.17 16.13
CA PRO A 164 -9.14 -19.93 16.38
C PRO A 164 -8.16 -19.56 15.24
N ASP A 165 -7.55 -20.54 14.57
CA ASP A 165 -6.59 -20.29 13.51
C ASP A 165 -7.31 -19.80 12.24
N GLU A 166 -8.44 -20.42 11.89
CA GLU A 166 -9.30 -19.94 10.80
C GLU A 166 -9.85 -18.54 11.06
N MET A 167 -10.20 -18.23 12.32
CA MET A 167 -10.69 -16.90 12.69
C MET A 167 -9.64 -15.81 12.46
N GLU A 168 -8.37 -16.05 12.80
CA GLU A 168 -7.29 -15.08 12.60
C GLU A 168 -7.08 -14.76 11.11
N ASP A 169 -7.03 -15.79 10.27
CA ASP A 169 -6.91 -15.65 8.81
C ASP A 169 -8.10 -14.89 8.22
N ILE A 170 -9.30 -15.15 8.71
CA ILE A 170 -10.50 -14.44 8.28
C ILE A 170 -10.45 -12.98 8.73
N GLU A 171 -10.05 -12.67 9.97
CA GLU A 171 -9.90 -11.30 10.45
C GLU A 171 -8.88 -10.49 9.63
N LEU A 172 -7.76 -11.12 9.25
CA LEU A 172 -6.74 -10.53 8.36
C LEU A 172 -7.30 -10.15 6.99
N ASN A 173 -8.21 -10.97 6.45
CA ASN A 173 -8.84 -10.71 5.16
C ASN A 173 -10.01 -9.72 5.24
N LEU A 174 -10.63 -9.59 6.41
CA LEU A 174 -11.75 -8.68 6.65
C LEU A 174 -11.36 -7.28 7.13
N ALA A 175 -10.12 -7.06 7.56
CA ALA A 175 -9.69 -5.73 7.98
C ALA A 175 -9.51 -4.81 6.75
N PRO A 176 -10.16 -3.62 6.70
CA PRO A 176 -9.98 -2.66 5.62
C PRO A 176 -8.53 -2.24 5.40
N VAL A 177 -7.75 -2.13 6.47
CA VAL A 177 -6.30 -1.90 6.40
C VAL A 177 -5.58 -2.88 7.32
N VAL A 178 -4.55 -3.52 6.78
CA VAL A 178 -3.63 -4.41 7.51
C VAL A 178 -2.24 -3.83 7.37
N CYS A 179 -1.60 -3.56 8.50
CA CYS A 179 -0.20 -3.19 8.56
C CYS A 179 0.60 -4.35 9.16
N ARG A 180 1.67 -4.76 8.49
CA ARG A 180 2.60 -5.77 8.98
C ARG A 180 4.01 -5.22 8.90
N VAL A 181 4.76 -5.37 9.98
CA VAL A 181 6.18 -5.04 10.03
C VAL A 181 6.95 -6.31 10.35
N ASP A 182 7.88 -6.69 9.48
CA ASP A 182 8.91 -7.69 9.80
C ASP A 182 10.15 -6.94 10.30
N PHE A 183 10.54 -7.20 11.55
CA PHE A 183 11.54 -6.44 12.27
C PHE A 183 12.55 -7.31 13.00
N ILE A 184 13.69 -6.71 13.32
CA ILE A 184 14.63 -7.24 14.32
C ILE A 184 14.53 -6.45 15.62
N ASP A 185 14.30 -5.13 15.52
CA ASP A 185 14.07 -4.27 16.68
C ASP A 185 12.58 -3.95 16.88
N HIS A 186 12.07 -4.24 18.07
CA HIS A 186 10.65 -4.06 18.39
C HIS A 186 10.24 -2.59 18.45
N LEU A 187 11.13 -1.70 18.90
CA LEU A 187 10.83 -0.28 19.02
C LEU A 187 10.56 0.33 17.64
N LEU A 188 11.41 0.05 16.66
CA LEU A 188 11.19 0.49 15.27
C LEU A 188 9.86 -0.02 14.72
N SER A 189 9.48 -1.26 15.04
CA SER A 189 8.18 -1.82 14.63
C SER A 189 7.01 -1.03 15.20
N GLU A 190 7.02 -0.72 16.51
CA GLU A 190 5.96 0.07 17.14
C GLU A 190 5.86 1.48 16.53
N GLU A 191 7.00 2.12 16.26
CA GLU A 191 7.04 3.44 15.65
C GLU A 191 6.40 3.44 14.25
N LEU A 192 6.73 2.46 13.40
CA LEU A 192 6.19 2.33 12.05
C LEU A 192 4.69 2.02 12.07
N ILE A 193 4.26 1.10 12.94
CA ILE A 193 2.83 0.80 13.12
C ILE A 193 2.08 2.04 13.60
N ASN A 194 2.67 2.84 14.48
CA ASN A 194 2.06 4.07 14.98
C ASN A 194 1.93 5.15 13.90
N ILE A 195 2.89 5.24 12.96
CA ILE A 195 2.77 6.12 11.80
C ILE A 195 1.57 5.71 10.95
N VAL A 196 1.45 4.42 10.61
CA VAL A 196 0.32 3.92 9.83
C VAL A 196 -0.99 4.12 10.59
N LYS A 197 -1.00 3.90 11.92
CA LYS A 197 -2.17 4.13 12.77
C LYS A 197 -2.64 5.58 12.70
N LYS A 198 -1.75 6.55 12.93
CA LYS A 198 -2.09 7.98 12.86
C LYS A 198 -2.56 8.38 11.47
N TRP A 199 -1.88 7.87 10.44
CA TRP A 199 -2.28 8.10 9.05
C TRP A 199 -3.67 7.54 8.76
N VAL A 200 -3.98 6.32 9.23
CA VAL A 200 -5.31 5.73 9.13
C VAL A 200 -6.30 6.62 9.85
N GLU A 201 -6.09 6.97 11.12
CA GLU A 201 -7.00 7.80 11.95
C GLU A 201 -7.29 9.18 11.32
N ALA A 202 -6.34 9.76 10.61
CA ALA A 202 -6.51 11.04 9.91
C ALA A 202 -7.43 10.95 8.67
N ARG A 203 -7.73 9.75 8.14
CA ARG A 203 -8.58 9.60 6.94
C ARG A 203 -10.06 9.76 7.25
N ARG A 204 -10.80 10.26 6.26
CA ARG A 204 -12.26 10.31 6.29
C ARG A 204 -12.85 8.90 6.22
N GLU A 205 -13.93 8.69 6.96
CA GLU A 205 -14.76 7.48 6.82
C GLU A 205 -15.68 7.62 5.61
N PRO A 206 -16.05 6.51 4.95
CA PRO A 206 -17.06 6.56 3.92
C PRO A 206 -18.38 7.06 4.52
N ASP A 207 -19.06 7.97 3.81
CA ASP A 207 -20.39 8.43 4.21
C ASP A 207 -21.37 7.25 4.13
N PHE A 208 -21.62 6.61 5.27
CA PHE A 208 -22.70 5.64 5.38
C PHE A 208 -24.02 6.39 5.20
N ILE A 209 -24.77 6.07 4.14
CA ILE A 209 -26.14 6.54 3.99
C ILE A 209 -26.92 5.94 5.15
N THR A 210 -27.04 6.69 6.25
CA THR A 210 -27.84 6.27 7.41
C THR A 210 -29.26 5.98 6.92
N THR A 211 -29.89 4.91 7.39
CA THR A 211 -31.25 4.47 7.02
C THR A 211 -32.30 5.60 7.13
N ARG A 212 -32.04 6.60 7.97
CA ARG A 212 -32.87 7.80 8.12
C ARG A 212 -32.78 8.74 6.90
N ASN A 213 -31.60 8.89 6.32
CA ASN A 213 -31.38 9.71 5.11
C ASN A 213 -31.91 9.03 3.84
N SER A 214 -31.92 7.69 3.78
CA SER A 214 -32.60 6.97 2.70
C SER A 214 -34.12 7.09 2.80
N PHE A 215 -34.70 7.09 4.00
CA PHE A 215 -36.13 7.34 4.21
C PHE A 215 -36.53 8.76 3.79
N LEU A 216 -35.74 9.76 4.18
CA LEU A 216 -35.93 11.15 3.76
C LEU A 216 -35.76 11.33 2.24
N LYS A 217 -34.78 10.66 1.61
CA LYS A 217 -34.62 10.65 0.14
C LYS A 217 -35.80 9.97 -0.56
N LYS A 218 -36.30 8.84 -0.03
CA LYS A 218 -37.41 8.06 -0.61
C LYS A 218 -38.75 8.78 -0.51
N ASN A 219 -38.94 9.57 0.55
CA ASN A 219 -40.16 10.33 0.81
C ASN A 219 -40.07 11.82 0.43
N LYS A 220 -39.06 12.24 -0.35
CA LYS A 220 -38.90 13.64 -0.80
C LYS A 220 -40.16 14.21 -1.44
N THR A 221 -40.87 13.41 -2.24
CA THR A 221 -42.11 13.82 -2.90
C THR A 221 -43.27 14.00 -1.91
N SER A 222 -43.36 13.15 -0.89
CA SER A 222 -44.38 13.27 0.17
C SER A 222 -44.10 14.44 1.10
N ILE A 223 -42.84 14.68 1.44
CA ILE A 223 -42.41 15.83 2.27
C ILE A 223 -42.60 17.14 1.48
N ALA A 224 -42.27 17.16 0.19
CA ALA A 224 -42.51 18.33 -0.66
C ALA A 224 -44.01 18.66 -0.78
N ARG A 225 -44.88 17.64 -0.90
CA ARG A 225 -46.35 17.84 -0.86
C ARG A 225 -46.84 18.34 0.49
N ALA A 226 -46.32 17.80 1.60
CA ALA A 226 -46.69 18.24 2.94
C ALA A 226 -46.28 19.71 3.17
N ILE A 227 -45.08 20.11 2.72
CA ILE A 227 -44.61 21.50 2.81
C ILE A 227 -45.50 22.41 1.95
N HIS A 228 -45.80 22.01 0.71
CA HIS A 228 -46.67 22.78 -0.19
C HIS A 228 -48.09 22.96 0.35
N HIS A 229 -48.63 21.98 1.10
CA HIS A 229 -49.93 22.09 1.77
C HIS A 229 -49.89 22.80 3.13
N SER A 230 -48.70 23.01 3.69
CA SER A 230 -48.52 23.67 5.00
C SER A 230 -48.22 25.16 4.90
N ILE A 231 -48.00 25.69 3.69
CA ILE A 231 -48.00 27.14 3.44
C ILE A 231 -49.45 27.52 3.13
N PRO A 232 -50.20 28.13 4.06
CA PRO A 232 -51.52 28.65 3.74
C PRO A 232 -51.33 29.79 2.75
N VAL A 233 -51.92 29.67 1.57
CA VAL A 233 -52.11 30.80 0.66
C VAL A 233 -53.15 31.71 1.32
N GLU A 234 -52.71 32.56 2.25
CA GLU A 234 -53.50 33.68 2.74
C GLU A 234 -53.27 34.89 1.85
N GLY A 235 -54.32 35.23 1.08
CA GLY A 235 -54.56 36.52 0.46
C GLY A 235 -53.95 36.69 -0.95
N VAL A 236 -54.62 37.27 -1.94
CA VAL A 236 -55.73 38.24 -1.94
C VAL A 236 -56.36 38.24 -3.36
N ILE A 237 -57.70 38.25 -3.43
CA ILE A 237 -58.47 38.89 -4.51
C ILE A 237 -58.52 40.37 -4.20
#